data_AF-A0A484HKT8-F1
#
_entry.id   AF-A0A484HKT8-F1
#
_cell.length_a   1.000
_cell.length_b   1.000
_cell.length_c   1.000
_cell.angle_alpha   90.00
_cell.angle_beta   90.00
_cell.angle_gamma   90.00
#
_symmetry.space_group_name_H-M   'P 1'
#
loop_
_entity.id
_entity.type
_entity.pdbx_description
1 polymer ?
#
loop_
_entity_poly.entity_id
_entity_poly.type
_entity_poly.pdbx_seq_one_letter_code
_entity_poly.pdbx_strand_id
1 'polypeptide(L)'
;MKKRALMILAIGLIGIPALLGCSHTKAPQKPAGFVPRSVPMDFYQQNVDVFAVIVDSSFKMMQSSGERTQLNLAKTFTDRLIRTLPADLKIKSGLISFGPGPGGKNVPRFLSGPADHSPADFRAATDKIGLTFGGDIRISDAMDLASDALSEIPGKKALFVVSRGRLDGAAMEGAARRIKEKFGKSLSLYAMTTSNDPALSDSMEKIAGQCARGFLAPAQGLLEPHQMADFVKRTFMIQRVDTDEDGVPDQMDQCPDTPSGADIDTEGCALDSDKDGVYDYRDACPGTPGGAPVDEKGCPMDQDKDGVYDHLDRCPDTPSDAPVDEKGCLMDQDEDGVYDHLDQCPDTPANVKVCEKGCPYDHDKDGVYDYLDACPGTPAEIEKVDAAGCPFDTDKDGIYDYLDQCADTPANVKTDEKGCPLDHDGDGVYDYMDACPGTPAQARKVDAEGCPFDADKDGVYDYLDQCPGTPPNAGRINEKGCWSISPIFFDYKKADIKTEGLGVLNEVGKILVTNPSVKVTVFAYTDGVGSSAYNARLAKKRGLAVKDYLLGMGIEESRVSIASMGLKNPRSSNLTEKGRAMNRRVEIRTSR
;
A
#
# COMPACT_ATOMS: atom_id res chain seq x y z
N MET A 1 -19.60 62.81 10.85
CA MET A 1 -20.63 63.40 11.75
C MET A 1 -21.81 62.43 11.88
N LYS A 2 -22.85 62.80 12.65
CA LYS A 2 -24.22 62.21 12.76
C LYS A 2 -24.77 61.60 11.44
N LYS A 3 -25.69 60.62 11.38
CA LYS A 3 -26.35 59.69 12.35
C LYS A 3 -27.22 58.65 11.56
N ARG A 4 -27.32 57.41 12.07
CA ARG A 4 -28.49 56.47 12.11
C ARG A 4 -29.59 56.45 11.01
N ALA A 5 -29.81 55.24 10.44
CA ALA A 5 -31.09 54.50 10.28
C ALA A 5 -32.24 55.12 9.40
N LEU A 6 -33.37 54.46 9.05
CA LEU A 6 -34.00 53.19 9.48
C LEU A 6 -34.93 52.57 8.37
N MET A 7 -35.26 51.27 8.50
CA MET A 7 -36.21 50.43 7.72
C MET A 7 -37.55 51.02 7.23
N ILE A 8 -38.05 50.52 6.07
CA ILE A 8 -39.44 50.02 5.74
C ILE A 8 -39.47 49.58 4.24
N LEU A 9 -40.01 48.45 3.70
CA LEU A 9 -40.66 47.19 4.16
C LEU A 9 -42.20 47.04 3.89
N ALA A 10 -42.62 45.85 3.36
CA ALA A 10 -43.98 45.28 3.12
C ALA A 10 -44.65 45.47 1.72
N ILE A 11 -45.52 44.59 1.14
CA ILE A 11 -45.94 43.15 1.33
C ILE A 11 -46.73 42.66 0.06
N GLY A 12 -46.75 41.34 -0.26
CA GLY A 12 -47.72 40.68 -1.20
C GLY A 12 -47.17 40.37 -2.62
N LEU A 13 -47.16 39.17 -3.26
CA LEU A 13 -47.96 37.91 -3.26
C LEU A 13 -49.40 38.05 -3.82
N ILE A 14 -49.96 37.21 -4.71
CA ILE A 14 -49.73 35.78 -5.08
C ILE A 14 -49.93 35.52 -6.60
N GLY A 15 -49.28 34.51 -7.21
CA GLY A 15 -49.72 33.86 -8.47
C GLY A 15 -48.85 32.65 -8.91
N ILE A 16 -49.45 31.47 -9.16
CA ILE A 16 -48.75 30.21 -9.52
C ILE A 16 -49.51 29.47 -10.65
N PRO A 17 -48.80 28.92 -11.65
CA PRO A 17 -48.95 27.51 -12.02
C PRO A 17 -47.59 26.78 -12.19
N ALA A 18 -47.60 25.44 -12.25
CA ALA A 18 -46.39 24.59 -12.28
C ALA A 18 -46.42 23.56 -13.42
N LEU A 19 -45.24 23.00 -13.80
CA LEU A 19 -45.05 21.72 -14.52
C LEU A 19 -43.58 21.21 -14.33
N LEU A 20 -43.26 20.00 -14.81
CA LEU A 20 -42.09 19.20 -14.38
C LEU A 20 -40.80 19.34 -15.24
N GLY A 21 -39.66 18.98 -14.64
CA GLY A 21 -38.36 18.69 -15.28
C GLY A 21 -37.60 17.58 -14.52
N CYS A 22 -36.64 16.90 -15.16
CA CYS A 22 -36.03 15.65 -14.67
C CYS A 22 -34.69 15.83 -13.91
N SER A 23 -34.29 14.78 -13.17
CA SER A 23 -33.00 14.66 -12.48
C SER A 23 -32.21 13.46 -13.02
N HIS A 24 -30.88 13.57 -13.04
CA HIS A 24 -29.94 12.46 -13.34
C HIS A 24 -28.77 12.49 -12.35
N THR A 25 -28.43 11.33 -11.80
CA THR A 25 -27.20 11.08 -11.05
C THR A 25 -26.20 10.28 -11.90
N LYS A 26 -24.90 10.48 -11.69
CA LYS A 26 -23.82 9.68 -12.30
C LYS A 26 -23.35 8.57 -11.34
N ALA A 27 -22.64 7.58 -11.89
CA ALA A 27 -22.04 6.45 -11.18
C ALA A 27 -20.50 6.52 -11.22
N PRO A 28 -19.77 5.90 -10.26
CA PRO A 28 -18.31 6.03 -10.13
C PRO A 28 -17.51 5.33 -11.24
N GLN A 29 -16.22 5.69 -11.34
CA GLN A 29 -15.26 5.15 -12.33
C GLN A 29 -14.06 4.45 -11.64
N LYS A 30 -13.14 3.89 -12.44
CA LYS A 30 -12.14 2.90 -12.01
C LYS A 30 -10.69 3.40 -12.21
N PRO A 31 -9.68 2.93 -11.45
CA PRO A 31 -8.29 3.42 -11.53
C PRO A 31 -7.59 3.37 -12.90
N ALA A 32 -6.62 4.29 -13.05
CA ALA A 32 -5.71 4.42 -14.19
C ALA A 32 -4.27 3.96 -13.85
N GLY A 33 -3.41 3.80 -14.85
CA GLY A 33 -2.07 3.21 -14.70
C GLY A 33 -0.91 4.22 -14.62
N PHE A 34 0.17 3.83 -13.92
CA PHE A 34 1.37 4.66 -13.71
C PHE A 34 2.27 4.82 -14.94
N VAL A 35 2.82 6.03 -15.10
CA VAL A 35 3.82 6.42 -16.10
C VAL A 35 4.98 7.17 -15.41
N PRO A 36 6.26 6.84 -15.64
CA PRO A 36 7.41 7.49 -14.99
C PRO A 36 7.75 8.87 -15.57
N ARG A 37 8.46 9.70 -14.81
CA ARG A 37 9.00 11.01 -15.25
C ARG A 37 10.52 10.90 -15.53
N SER A 38 10.98 11.52 -16.60
CA SER A 38 12.40 11.52 -17.02
C SER A 38 13.29 12.41 -16.14
N VAL A 39 14.60 12.13 -16.18
CA VAL A 39 15.64 12.81 -15.39
C VAL A 39 16.87 13.03 -16.30
N PRO A 40 17.21 14.28 -16.69
CA PRO A 40 18.29 14.58 -17.63
C PRO A 40 19.68 14.61 -16.96
N MET A 41 20.74 14.44 -17.75
CA MET A 41 22.12 14.21 -17.27
C MET A 41 23.09 15.36 -17.52
N ASP A 42 22.72 16.39 -18.27
CA ASP A 42 23.67 17.30 -18.95
C ASP A 42 24.52 18.11 -17.95
N PHE A 43 23.86 18.71 -16.95
CA PHE A 43 24.48 19.42 -15.84
C PHE A 43 24.91 18.51 -14.67
N TYR A 44 24.75 17.19 -14.82
CA TYR A 44 24.85 16.22 -13.73
C TYR A 44 25.87 15.09 -13.97
N GLN A 45 26.32 14.46 -12.88
CA GLN A 45 27.20 13.29 -12.88
C GLN A 45 26.60 12.16 -12.04
N GLN A 46 26.74 10.91 -12.52
CA GLN A 46 26.33 9.69 -11.81
C GLN A 46 26.97 9.59 -10.41
N ASN A 47 26.15 9.31 -9.40
CA ASN A 47 26.53 9.19 -7.99
C ASN A 47 26.29 7.80 -7.39
N VAL A 48 25.66 6.87 -8.10
CA VAL A 48 25.48 5.47 -7.66
C VAL A 48 25.79 4.56 -8.83
N ASP A 49 26.55 3.50 -8.57
CA ASP A 49 27.04 2.53 -9.57
C ASP A 49 26.39 1.15 -9.37
N VAL A 50 25.89 0.86 -8.17
CA VAL A 50 25.11 -0.35 -7.86
C VAL A 50 24.07 -0.10 -6.78
N PHE A 51 22.90 -0.72 -6.90
CA PHE A 51 21.89 -0.72 -5.85
C PHE A 51 21.25 -2.09 -5.58
N ALA A 52 20.67 -2.24 -4.40
CA ALA A 52 19.81 -3.37 -4.06
C ALA A 52 18.51 -2.89 -3.38
N VAL A 53 17.40 -3.58 -3.63
CA VAL A 53 16.11 -3.37 -2.97
C VAL A 53 15.77 -4.62 -2.15
N ILE A 54 15.47 -4.45 -0.86
CA ILE A 54 14.91 -5.48 0.01
C ILE A 54 13.41 -5.21 0.16
N VAL A 55 12.57 -6.17 -0.19
CA VAL A 55 11.11 -6.12 0.01
C VAL A 55 10.72 -7.14 1.07
N ASP A 56 10.17 -6.66 2.18
CA ASP A 56 9.52 -7.48 3.20
C ASP A 56 8.30 -8.20 2.62
N SER A 57 8.30 -9.54 2.69
CA SER A 57 7.21 -10.41 2.26
C SER A 57 6.60 -11.20 3.41
N SER A 58 6.90 -10.84 4.65
CA SER A 58 6.35 -11.53 5.83
C SER A 58 4.83 -11.46 5.85
N PHE A 59 4.18 -12.48 6.41
CA PHE A 59 2.72 -12.53 6.55
C PHE A 59 2.11 -11.22 7.12
N LYS A 60 2.82 -10.48 7.97
CA LYS A 60 2.34 -9.23 8.55
C LYS A 60 2.25 -8.06 7.55
N MET A 61 2.83 -8.20 6.34
CA MET A 61 2.63 -7.32 5.18
C MET A 61 1.31 -7.62 4.44
N MET A 62 0.54 -8.61 4.89
CA MET A 62 -0.85 -8.80 4.48
C MET A 62 -1.76 -7.70 5.04
N GLN A 63 -1.33 -7.04 6.12
CA GLN A 63 -2.11 -5.97 6.72
C GLN A 63 -2.44 -4.87 5.71
N SER A 64 -3.59 -4.29 5.96
CA SER A 64 -4.24 -3.37 5.07
C SER A 64 -3.84 -1.93 5.30
N SER A 65 -4.10 -1.13 4.27
CA SER A 65 -3.67 0.24 4.16
C SER A 65 -4.30 0.99 2.95
N GLY A 66 -5.49 0.69 2.34
CA GLY A 66 -6.21 1.43 1.22
C GLY A 66 -7.10 0.64 0.20
N GLU A 67 -6.73 0.59 -1.11
CA GLU A 67 -6.99 -0.43 -2.21
C GLU A 67 -5.83 -1.28 -3.06
N ARG A 68 -4.69 -1.77 -2.49
CA ARG A 68 -3.59 -2.80 -2.68
C ARG A 68 -2.79 -3.12 -1.33
N THR A 69 -2.49 -4.36 -0.87
CA THR A 69 -1.94 -4.62 0.53
C THR A 69 -0.60 -3.95 0.83
N GLN A 70 -0.16 -3.85 2.10
CA GLN A 70 1.18 -3.32 2.42
C GLN A 70 2.32 -4.01 1.64
N LEU A 71 2.14 -5.30 1.28
CA LEU A 71 3.03 -6.00 0.34
C LEU A 71 2.92 -5.47 -1.10
N ASN A 72 1.71 -5.20 -1.58
CA ASN A 72 1.50 -4.59 -2.88
C ASN A 72 2.05 -3.15 -2.91
N LEU A 73 1.96 -2.36 -1.83
CA LEU A 73 2.60 -1.04 -1.72
C LEU A 73 4.10 -1.16 -1.98
N ALA A 74 4.73 -2.12 -1.30
CA ALA A 74 6.16 -2.38 -1.48
C ALA A 74 6.50 -2.77 -2.93
N LYS A 75 5.66 -3.61 -3.57
CA LYS A 75 5.81 -4.01 -4.98
C LYS A 75 5.57 -2.83 -5.93
N THR A 76 4.58 -1.98 -5.67
CA THR A 76 4.23 -0.81 -6.49
C THR A 76 5.32 0.25 -6.38
N PHE A 77 5.79 0.62 -5.19
CA PHE A 77 6.97 1.49 -5.02
C PHE A 77 8.17 0.94 -5.80
N THR A 78 8.45 -0.37 -5.69
CA THR A 78 9.59 -1.00 -6.37
C THR A 78 9.46 -0.94 -7.90
N ASP A 79 8.27 -1.25 -8.45
CA ASP A 79 7.98 -1.13 -9.88
C ASP A 79 8.08 0.32 -10.39
N ARG A 80 7.55 1.29 -9.63
CA ARG A 80 7.58 2.72 -9.97
C ARG A 80 9.02 3.28 -9.90
N LEU A 81 9.85 2.86 -8.95
CA LEU A 81 11.27 3.23 -8.85
C LEU A 81 12.05 2.78 -10.09
N ILE A 82 11.96 1.49 -10.44
CA ILE A 82 12.69 0.91 -11.58
C ILE A 82 12.32 1.58 -12.91
N ARG A 83 11.04 1.94 -13.10
CA ARG A 83 10.59 2.64 -14.30
C ARG A 83 11.12 4.08 -14.42
N THR A 84 11.60 4.68 -13.34
CA THR A 84 11.95 6.11 -13.26
C THR A 84 13.46 6.38 -13.32
N LEU A 85 14.29 5.32 -13.36
CA LEU A 85 15.74 5.46 -13.54
C LEU A 85 16.08 5.83 -15.00
N PRO A 86 16.85 6.91 -15.25
CA PRO A 86 17.26 7.26 -16.61
C PRO A 86 18.14 6.18 -17.25
N ALA A 87 17.88 5.90 -18.54
CA ALA A 87 18.45 4.77 -19.27
C ALA A 87 19.98 4.85 -19.47
N ASP A 88 20.54 6.05 -19.37
CA ASP A 88 21.98 6.31 -19.57
C ASP A 88 22.84 5.92 -18.35
N LEU A 89 22.19 5.65 -17.21
CA LEU A 89 22.87 5.23 -15.98
C LEU A 89 23.50 3.85 -16.13
N LYS A 90 24.82 3.78 -15.95
CA LYS A 90 25.59 2.54 -16.03
C LYS A 90 25.64 1.92 -14.64
N ILE A 91 24.52 1.30 -14.26
CA ILE A 91 24.26 0.79 -12.91
C ILE A 91 23.95 -0.70 -12.88
N LYS A 92 24.32 -1.33 -11.76
CA LYS A 92 23.92 -2.69 -11.41
C LYS A 92 22.77 -2.69 -10.39
N SER A 93 21.89 -3.68 -10.42
CA SER A 93 20.68 -3.75 -9.59
C SER A 93 20.43 -5.17 -9.06
N GLY A 94 19.96 -5.30 -7.81
CA GLY A 94 19.46 -6.56 -7.25
C GLY A 94 18.17 -6.40 -6.44
N LEU A 95 17.34 -7.45 -6.39
CA LEU A 95 16.09 -7.52 -5.63
C LEU A 95 16.13 -8.70 -4.66
N ILE A 96 15.89 -8.45 -3.38
CA ILE A 96 15.87 -9.44 -2.30
C ILE A 96 14.46 -9.50 -1.70
N SER A 97 13.98 -10.72 -1.46
CA SER A 97 12.80 -10.97 -0.63
C SER A 97 12.88 -12.37 -0.01
N PHE A 98 11.88 -12.77 0.77
CA PHE A 98 11.90 -14.02 1.53
C PHE A 98 11.17 -15.15 0.79
N GLY A 99 11.47 -16.39 1.15
CA GLY A 99 10.76 -17.57 0.64
C GLY A 99 11.30 -18.89 1.21
N PRO A 100 10.69 -20.02 0.84
CA PRO A 100 10.98 -21.32 1.44
C PRO A 100 12.41 -21.79 1.14
N GLY A 101 13.19 -21.97 2.19
CA GLY A 101 14.54 -22.52 2.16
C GLY A 101 14.63 -23.97 2.69
N PRO A 102 15.86 -24.50 2.81
CA PRO A 102 16.09 -25.87 3.27
C PRO A 102 15.45 -26.15 4.63
N GLY A 103 14.74 -27.28 4.74
CA GLY A 103 14.05 -27.68 5.98
C GLY A 103 12.76 -26.89 6.27
N GLY A 104 12.20 -26.15 5.31
CA GLY A 104 10.91 -25.46 5.45
C GLY A 104 10.98 -24.15 6.25
N LYS A 105 12.18 -23.62 6.52
CA LYS A 105 12.36 -22.28 7.08
C LYS A 105 12.36 -21.24 5.96
N ASN A 106 11.68 -20.12 6.16
CA ASN A 106 11.75 -19.00 5.24
C ASN A 106 13.05 -18.21 5.45
N VAL A 107 13.74 -17.88 4.35
CA VAL A 107 15.05 -17.21 4.35
C VAL A 107 15.10 -16.11 3.28
N PRO A 108 15.92 -15.06 3.47
CA PRO A 108 16.14 -14.05 2.42
C PRO A 108 16.91 -14.66 1.25
N ARG A 109 16.57 -14.23 0.03
CA ARG A 109 17.27 -14.61 -1.21
C ARG A 109 17.13 -13.51 -2.26
N PHE A 110 18.08 -13.46 -3.19
CA PHE A 110 17.89 -12.69 -4.42
C PHE A 110 16.81 -13.34 -5.29
N LEU A 111 15.89 -12.51 -5.80
CA LEU A 111 14.93 -12.85 -6.86
C LEU A 111 15.42 -12.35 -8.22
N SER A 112 16.31 -11.35 -8.24
CA SER A 112 17.07 -10.89 -9.40
C SER A 112 18.37 -10.24 -8.93
N GLY A 113 19.45 -10.35 -9.72
CA GLY A 113 20.73 -9.68 -9.47
C GLY A 113 21.50 -10.13 -8.21
N PRO A 114 22.50 -9.33 -7.77
CA PRO A 114 22.94 -8.08 -8.37
C PRO A 114 23.65 -8.31 -9.72
N ALA A 115 23.11 -7.71 -10.78
CA ALA A 115 23.61 -7.79 -12.15
C ALA A 115 23.43 -6.44 -12.86
N ASP A 116 23.87 -6.29 -14.10
CA ASP A 116 23.58 -5.10 -14.92
C ASP A 116 22.08 -4.84 -15.00
N HIS A 117 21.67 -3.57 -14.88
CA HIS A 117 20.28 -3.25 -14.63
C HIS A 117 19.37 -3.56 -15.83
N SER A 118 18.44 -4.50 -15.63
CA SER A 118 17.35 -4.82 -16.55
C SER A 118 16.01 -4.45 -15.91
N PRO A 119 15.35 -3.36 -16.36
CA PRO A 119 14.03 -2.99 -15.86
C PRO A 119 12.98 -4.10 -16.03
N ALA A 120 13.06 -4.89 -17.11
CA ALA A 120 12.13 -5.98 -17.37
C ALA A 120 12.30 -7.14 -16.36
N ASP A 121 13.53 -7.61 -16.14
CA ASP A 121 13.79 -8.74 -15.24
C ASP A 121 13.57 -8.37 -13.76
N PHE A 122 13.86 -7.11 -13.38
CA PHE A 122 13.62 -6.63 -12.02
C PHE A 122 12.11 -6.55 -11.71
N ARG A 123 11.30 -6.05 -12.64
CA ARG A 123 9.84 -6.02 -12.52
C ARG A 123 9.25 -7.44 -12.48
N ALA A 124 9.68 -8.30 -13.41
CA ALA A 124 9.27 -9.71 -13.45
C ALA A 124 9.77 -10.54 -12.24
N ALA A 125 10.72 -10.03 -11.44
CA ALA A 125 11.10 -10.58 -10.14
C ALA A 125 10.26 -9.99 -8.99
N THR A 126 9.87 -8.71 -9.10
CA THR A 126 8.97 -8.03 -8.16
C THR A 126 7.58 -8.66 -8.16
N ASP A 127 7.04 -8.97 -9.34
CA ASP A 127 5.72 -9.62 -9.50
C ASP A 127 5.61 -10.94 -8.73
N LYS A 128 6.72 -11.71 -8.69
CA LYS A 128 6.84 -13.02 -8.03
C LYS A 128 6.91 -12.95 -6.50
N ILE A 129 6.97 -11.75 -5.90
CA ILE A 129 6.91 -11.59 -4.45
C ILE A 129 5.47 -11.86 -4.00
N GLY A 130 5.31 -12.80 -3.06
CA GLY A 130 4.04 -13.15 -2.42
C GLY A 130 4.21 -13.33 -0.91
N LEU A 131 3.09 -13.34 -0.19
CA LEU A 131 3.11 -13.47 1.27
C LEU A 131 3.77 -14.78 1.72
N THR A 132 4.62 -14.66 2.73
CA THR A 132 5.48 -15.73 3.22
C THR A 132 5.00 -16.15 4.61
N PHE A 133 4.36 -17.32 4.67
CA PHE A 133 3.71 -17.86 5.86
C PHE A 133 4.69 -18.69 6.72
N GLY A 134 4.66 -18.46 8.03
CA GLY A 134 5.46 -19.18 9.03
C GLY A 134 6.95 -18.81 9.09
N GLY A 135 7.61 -19.17 10.21
CA GLY A 135 9.04 -19.01 10.42
C GLY A 135 9.52 -17.61 10.82
N ASP A 136 10.77 -17.53 11.29
CA ASP A 136 11.43 -16.30 11.74
C ASP A 136 11.94 -15.48 10.53
N ILE A 137 11.10 -14.61 9.96
CA ILE A 137 11.53 -13.67 8.91
C ILE A 137 12.30 -12.50 9.54
N ARG A 138 13.54 -12.28 9.08
CA ARG A 138 14.49 -11.32 9.65
C ARG A 138 15.05 -10.40 8.57
N ILE A 139 14.73 -9.11 8.64
CA ILE A 139 15.28 -8.11 7.70
C ILE A 139 16.77 -7.87 7.94
N SER A 140 17.28 -8.05 9.15
CA SER A 140 18.73 -8.07 9.43
C SER A 140 19.50 -8.99 8.49
N ASP A 141 18.96 -10.19 8.26
CA ASP A 141 19.62 -11.25 7.50
C ASP A 141 19.54 -10.96 5.99
N ALA A 142 18.49 -10.26 5.55
CA ALA A 142 18.39 -9.69 4.19
C ALA A 142 19.35 -8.52 3.97
N MET A 143 19.55 -7.67 5.00
CA MET A 143 20.49 -6.56 5.00
C MET A 143 21.94 -7.05 4.98
N ASP A 144 22.27 -8.11 5.73
CA ASP A 144 23.59 -8.75 5.66
C ASP A 144 23.81 -9.41 4.28
N LEU A 145 22.82 -10.13 3.74
CA LEU A 145 22.87 -10.68 2.38
C LEU A 145 23.13 -9.61 1.31
N ALA A 146 22.46 -8.45 1.42
CA ALA A 146 22.72 -7.30 0.56
C ALA A 146 24.13 -6.74 0.79
N SER A 147 24.56 -6.61 2.04
CA SER A 147 25.88 -6.10 2.45
C SER A 147 27.03 -6.94 1.88
N ASP A 148 26.86 -8.26 1.79
CA ASP A 148 27.85 -9.16 1.22
C ASP A 148 27.87 -9.09 -0.31
N ALA A 149 26.72 -9.24 -0.98
CA ALA A 149 26.67 -9.17 -2.44
C ALA A 149 27.04 -7.78 -3.00
N LEU A 150 26.72 -6.69 -2.30
CA LEU A 150 27.18 -5.33 -2.67
C LEU A 150 28.69 -5.13 -2.43
N SER A 151 29.34 -5.92 -1.56
CA SER A 151 30.77 -5.74 -1.26
C SER A 151 31.72 -6.26 -2.33
N GLU A 152 31.24 -7.13 -3.22
CA GLU A 152 32.00 -7.64 -4.38
C GLU A 152 32.06 -6.63 -5.54
N ILE A 153 31.25 -5.57 -5.49
CA ILE A 153 31.04 -4.62 -6.59
C ILE A 153 31.72 -3.27 -6.26
N PRO A 154 32.62 -2.73 -7.12
CA PRO A 154 33.25 -1.42 -6.90
C PRO A 154 32.27 -0.26 -7.09
N GLY A 155 32.69 0.96 -6.74
CA GLY A 155 31.87 2.18 -6.90
C GLY A 155 30.96 2.51 -5.72
N LYS A 156 30.16 3.56 -5.88
CA LYS A 156 29.18 4.07 -4.91
C LYS A 156 27.89 3.24 -4.94
N LYS A 157 27.25 3.11 -3.78
CA LYS A 157 26.23 2.08 -3.51
C LYS A 157 24.95 2.66 -2.92
N ALA A 158 23.80 2.08 -3.27
CA ALA A 158 22.52 2.36 -2.61
C ALA A 158 21.86 1.07 -2.10
N LEU A 159 21.29 1.11 -0.90
CA LEU A 159 20.46 0.03 -0.37
C LEU A 159 19.08 0.58 0.00
N PHE A 160 18.04 0.04 -0.61
CA PHE A 160 16.65 0.40 -0.37
C PHE A 160 15.98 -0.70 0.48
N VAL A 161 15.38 -0.36 1.60
CA VAL A 161 14.69 -1.32 2.50
C VAL A 161 13.22 -0.96 2.61
N VAL A 162 12.34 -1.80 2.05
CA VAL A 162 10.89 -1.58 1.96
C VAL A 162 10.17 -2.54 2.89
N SER A 163 9.54 -2.02 3.94
CA SER A 163 8.86 -2.79 4.99
C SER A 163 7.92 -1.89 5.78
N ARG A 164 6.94 -2.49 6.46
CA ARG A 164 6.12 -1.83 7.50
C ARG A 164 6.87 -1.58 8.83
N GLY A 165 8.12 -2.02 8.98
CA GLY A 165 9.04 -1.57 10.04
C GLY A 165 9.07 -2.31 11.39
N ARG A 166 8.21 -3.31 11.68
CA ARG A 166 8.29 -4.11 12.93
C ARG A 166 8.78 -5.56 12.76
N LEU A 167 10.09 -5.71 12.53
CA LEU A 167 10.82 -6.99 12.58
C LEU A 167 12.18 -6.81 13.31
N ASP A 168 12.17 -6.95 14.64
CA ASP A 168 13.34 -6.94 15.53
C ASP A 168 14.33 -5.78 15.32
N GLY A 169 13.93 -4.57 15.73
CA GLY A 169 14.66 -3.33 15.48
C GLY A 169 16.12 -3.34 15.95
N ALA A 170 16.45 -4.03 17.06
CA ALA A 170 17.83 -4.14 17.53
C ALA A 170 18.72 -4.96 16.59
N ALA A 171 18.15 -5.98 15.92
CA ALA A 171 18.85 -6.75 14.89
C ALA A 171 19.05 -5.92 13.62
N MET A 172 18.04 -5.13 13.21
CA MET A 172 18.12 -4.26 12.03
C MET A 172 19.08 -3.06 12.24
N GLU A 173 19.05 -2.37 13.39
CA GLU A 173 20.05 -1.36 13.77
C GLU A 173 21.46 -1.96 13.81
N GLY A 174 21.59 -3.21 14.29
CA GLY A 174 22.84 -3.96 14.26
C GLY A 174 23.37 -4.21 12.85
N ALA A 175 22.49 -4.54 11.90
CA ALA A 175 22.85 -4.72 10.48
C ALA A 175 23.19 -3.38 9.80
N ALA A 176 22.42 -2.33 10.08
CA ALA A 176 22.68 -0.96 9.61
C ALA A 176 24.08 -0.47 10.03
N ARG A 177 24.47 -0.73 11.28
CA ARG A 177 25.81 -0.43 11.79
C ARG A 177 26.90 -1.24 11.08
N ARG A 178 26.72 -2.55 10.88
CA ARG A 178 27.67 -3.38 10.10
C ARG A 178 27.85 -2.84 8.68
N ILE A 179 26.77 -2.44 8.03
CA ILE A 179 26.79 -1.82 6.69
C ILE A 179 27.56 -0.50 6.70
N LYS A 180 27.29 0.38 7.68
CA LYS A 180 28.03 1.65 7.86
C LYS A 180 29.53 1.42 8.08
N GLU A 181 29.89 0.43 8.90
CA GLU A 181 31.29 0.07 9.19
C GLU A 181 31.98 -0.52 7.95
N LYS A 182 31.28 -1.34 7.16
CA LYS A 182 31.80 -2.00 5.95
C LYS A 182 32.00 -1.04 4.77
N PHE A 183 31.16 -0.01 4.63
CA PHE A 183 31.14 0.86 3.44
C PHE A 183 31.40 2.35 3.68
N GLY A 184 31.26 2.84 4.92
CA GLY A 184 31.49 4.26 5.26
C GLY A 184 30.66 5.22 4.40
N LYS A 185 31.32 6.17 3.73
CA LYS A 185 30.66 7.13 2.80
C LYS A 185 30.34 6.55 1.42
N SER A 186 30.74 5.31 1.11
CA SER A 186 30.51 4.71 -0.22
C SER A 186 29.12 4.09 -0.39
N LEU A 187 28.35 3.91 0.69
CA LEU A 187 26.96 3.42 0.64
C LEU A 187 25.98 4.41 1.28
N SER A 188 24.82 4.57 0.63
CA SER A 188 23.66 5.27 1.16
C SER A 188 22.53 4.28 1.40
N LEU A 189 21.83 4.39 2.54
CA LEU A 189 20.76 3.47 2.93
C LEU A 189 19.46 4.27 3.02
N TYR A 190 18.49 3.88 2.20
CA TYR A 190 17.17 4.47 2.10
C TYR A 190 16.15 3.49 2.68
N ALA A 191 15.29 3.99 3.57
CA ALA A 191 14.26 3.17 4.19
C ALA A 191 12.88 3.66 3.73
N MET A 192 11.99 2.75 3.35
CA MET A 192 10.67 3.05 2.84
C MET A 192 9.63 2.35 3.71
N THR A 193 8.93 3.12 4.54
CA THR A 193 7.86 2.56 5.38
C THR A 193 6.60 2.30 4.55
N THR A 194 6.01 1.11 4.71
CA THR A 194 4.68 0.77 4.18
C THR A 194 3.60 0.85 5.26
N SER A 195 3.84 1.58 6.35
CA SER A 195 2.87 1.75 7.43
C SER A 195 2.95 3.14 8.03
N ASN A 196 1.77 3.70 8.34
CA ASN A 196 1.60 4.99 8.98
C ASN A 196 1.80 4.94 10.52
N ASP A 197 2.14 3.78 11.11
CA ASP A 197 2.48 3.67 12.54
C ASP A 197 3.82 4.41 12.83
N PRO A 198 3.79 5.50 13.64
CA PRO A 198 4.99 6.28 13.93
C PRO A 198 6.07 5.46 14.63
N ALA A 199 5.71 4.49 15.48
CA ALA A 199 6.69 3.71 16.24
C ALA A 199 7.53 2.76 15.36
N LEU A 200 7.06 2.47 14.15
CA LEU A 200 7.75 1.62 13.18
C LEU A 200 8.63 2.48 12.27
N SER A 201 8.11 3.63 11.84
CA SER A 201 8.86 4.69 11.16
C SER A 201 10.08 5.13 11.98
N ASP A 202 9.91 5.34 13.29
CA ASP A 202 10.95 5.65 14.28
C ASP A 202 12.15 4.68 14.23
N SER A 203 11.92 3.43 13.89
CA SER A 203 12.96 2.39 13.82
C SER A 203 13.67 2.40 12.47
N MET A 204 12.94 2.70 11.39
CA MET A 204 13.47 2.75 10.02
C MET A 204 14.28 4.03 9.75
N GLU A 205 13.91 5.18 10.34
CA GLU A 205 14.71 6.41 10.26
C GLU A 205 16.07 6.25 10.94
N LYS A 206 16.11 5.67 12.15
CA LYS A 206 17.35 5.37 12.90
C LYS A 206 18.32 4.46 12.14
N ILE A 207 17.84 3.70 11.18
CA ILE A 207 18.62 2.83 10.29
C ILE A 207 19.14 3.61 9.08
N ALA A 208 18.28 4.39 8.42
CA ALA A 208 18.66 5.20 7.27
C ALA A 208 19.69 6.28 7.63
N GLY A 209 19.45 7.00 8.74
CA GLY A 209 20.34 8.04 9.27
C GLY A 209 21.73 7.55 9.72
N GLN A 210 22.00 6.23 9.70
CA GLN A 210 23.35 5.73 9.90
C GLN A 210 24.26 5.97 8.69
N CYS A 211 23.72 6.06 7.46
CA CYS A 211 24.49 6.12 6.22
C CYS A 211 24.52 7.53 5.61
N ALA A 212 25.57 7.84 4.82
CA ALA A 212 26.01 9.21 4.58
C ALA A 212 25.05 10.14 3.79
N ARG A 213 24.12 9.59 3.00
CA ARG A 213 23.00 10.32 2.36
C ARG A 213 21.64 9.65 2.61
N GLY A 214 21.54 8.81 3.65
CA GLY A 214 20.33 8.01 3.92
C GLY A 214 19.18 8.83 4.50
N PHE A 215 17.95 8.43 4.20
CA PHE A 215 16.72 9.01 4.77
C PHE A 215 15.56 7.98 4.77
N LEU A 216 14.56 8.22 5.62
CA LEU A 216 13.26 7.54 5.58
C LEU A 216 12.32 8.26 4.60
N ALA A 217 11.48 7.49 3.91
CA ALA A 217 10.32 8.00 3.19
C ALA A 217 9.09 7.09 3.41
N PRO A 218 7.85 7.61 3.35
CA PRO A 218 6.67 6.78 3.18
C PRO A 218 6.66 6.22 1.75
N ALA A 219 6.44 4.92 1.58
CA ALA A 219 6.31 4.31 0.25
C ALA A 219 5.11 4.88 -0.52
N GLN A 220 4.04 5.25 0.19
CA GLN A 220 2.86 5.94 -0.34
C GLN A 220 3.22 7.29 -0.98
N GLY A 221 3.92 8.15 -0.22
CA GLY A 221 4.41 9.46 -0.69
C GLY A 221 5.62 9.39 -1.63
N LEU A 222 5.90 8.22 -2.20
CA LEU A 222 6.80 8.01 -3.34
C LEU A 222 6.11 7.27 -4.49
N LEU A 223 4.80 7.05 -4.42
CA LEU A 223 4.07 6.48 -5.55
C LEU A 223 4.08 7.46 -6.72
N GLU A 224 3.89 8.77 -6.54
CA GLU A 224 3.62 9.63 -7.68
C GLU A 224 4.85 9.97 -8.54
N PRO A 225 4.71 10.05 -9.89
CA PRO A 225 5.84 10.08 -10.82
C PRO A 225 6.87 11.18 -10.56
N HIS A 226 6.41 12.34 -10.05
CA HIS A 226 7.27 13.46 -9.71
C HIS A 226 8.06 13.21 -8.43
N GLN A 227 7.41 12.71 -7.37
CA GLN A 227 8.06 12.30 -6.11
C GLN A 227 9.14 11.26 -6.39
N MET A 228 8.85 10.28 -7.25
CA MET A 228 9.81 9.24 -7.64
C MET A 228 10.99 9.81 -8.46
N ALA A 229 10.76 10.74 -9.38
CA ALA A 229 11.85 11.32 -10.18
C ALA A 229 12.79 12.21 -9.35
N ASP A 230 12.27 12.99 -8.41
CA ASP A 230 13.11 13.81 -7.52
C ASP A 230 13.81 12.95 -6.45
N PHE A 231 13.20 11.84 -6.02
CA PHE A 231 13.87 10.78 -5.27
C PHE A 231 15.03 10.15 -6.06
N VAL A 232 14.85 9.85 -7.35
CA VAL A 232 15.93 9.37 -8.24
C VAL A 232 17.05 10.41 -8.36
N LYS A 233 16.77 11.68 -8.66
CA LYS A 233 17.81 12.75 -8.71
C LYS A 233 18.62 12.81 -7.41
N ARG A 234 17.93 12.90 -6.26
CA ARG A 234 18.52 13.07 -4.92
C ARG A 234 19.40 11.90 -4.52
N THR A 235 19.11 10.69 -5.00
CA THR A 235 19.87 9.48 -4.68
C THR A 235 21.00 9.20 -5.70
N PHE A 236 20.76 9.41 -7.01
CA PHE A 236 21.68 9.00 -8.08
C PHE A 236 22.60 10.10 -8.70
N MET A 237 22.56 11.41 -8.30
CA MET A 237 23.25 12.51 -9.06
C MET A 237 24.04 13.60 -8.24
N ILE A 238 24.92 14.39 -8.92
CA ILE A 238 25.79 15.54 -8.46
C ILE A 238 25.97 16.61 -9.61
N GLN A 239 26.29 17.90 -9.34
CA GLN A 239 26.38 19.06 -10.30
C GLN A 239 27.81 19.66 -10.53
N ARG A 240 28.01 20.60 -11.49
CA ARG A 240 29.29 21.29 -11.89
C ARG A 240 29.42 22.79 -11.46
N VAL A 241 30.42 23.53 -11.99
CA VAL A 241 30.87 24.91 -11.62
C VAL A 241 31.21 25.75 -12.89
N ASP A 242 31.15 27.08 -12.78
CA ASP A 242 31.26 28.16 -13.78
C ASP A 242 31.76 29.46 -13.06
N THR A 243 32.31 30.49 -13.74
CA THR A 243 33.06 31.61 -13.11
C THR A 243 32.68 33.04 -13.54
N ASP A 244 32.68 33.38 -14.83
CA ASP A 244 32.09 34.64 -15.33
C ASP A 244 30.59 34.50 -15.63
N GLU A 245 30.07 33.27 -15.48
CA GLU A 245 28.66 32.91 -15.49
C GLU A 245 28.01 33.12 -16.88
N ASP A 246 28.77 32.96 -17.97
CA ASP A 246 28.28 32.96 -19.36
C ASP A 246 27.54 31.66 -19.73
N GLY A 247 27.77 30.57 -18.99
CA GLY A 247 27.20 29.24 -19.20
C GLY A 247 28.17 28.19 -19.73
N VAL A 248 29.41 28.57 -20.03
CA VAL A 248 30.52 27.72 -20.48
C VAL A 248 31.50 27.51 -19.31
N PRO A 249 31.47 26.36 -18.61
CA PRO A 249 32.37 26.10 -17.47
C PRO A 249 33.83 26.38 -17.79
N ASP A 250 34.56 27.06 -16.88
CA ASP A 250 35.89 27.70 -17.05
C ASP A 250 37.05 26.84 -17.61
N GLN A 251 36.80 25.57 -17.91
CA GLN A 251 37.70 24.67 -18.65
C GLN A 251 37.42 24.65 -20.17
N MET A 252 36.45 25.43 -20.65
CA MET A 252 35.94 25.40 -22.04
C MET A 252 35.79 26.77 -22.72
N ASP A 253 35.88 27.88 -21.97
CA ASP A 253 35.77 29.26 -22.47
C ASP A 253 37.08 29.78 -23.15
N GLN A 254 36.94 30.75 -24.08
CA GLN A 254 38.02 31.52 -24.71
C GLN A 254 37.86 33.06 -24.60
N CYS A 255 36.72 33.57 -24.15
CA CYS A 255 36.35 34.98 -24.06
C CYS A 255 35.97 35.41 -22.61
N PRO A 256 36.89 35.30 -21.61
CA PRO A 256 36.64 35.38 -20.16
C PRO A 256 36.34 36.79 -19.59
N ASP A 257 35.88 37.71 -20.44
CA ASP A 257 35.35 39.03 -20.10
C ASP A 257 33.94 39.23 -20.73
N THR A 258 33.34 38.17 -21.30
CA THR A 258 31.97 38.21 -21.84
C THR A 258 30.97 38.43 -20.70
N PRO A 259 30.02 39.37 -20.81
CA PRO A 259 29.01 39.54 -19.77
C PRO A 259 28.14 38.29 -19.63
N SER A 260 28.01 37.76 -18.41
CA SER A 260 27.04 36.72 -18.06
C SER A 260 25.67 36.96 -18.73
N GLY A 261 25.21 35.99 -19.52
CA GLY A 261 23.94 36.07 -20.24
C GLY A 261 23.93 36.92 -21.51
N ALA A 262 25.09 37.30 -22.07
CA ALA A 262 25.20 37.65 -23.48
C ALA A 262 25.03 36.40 -24.35
N ASP A 263 24.47 36.55 -25.55
CA ASP A 263 24.41 35.43 -26.51
C ASP A 263 25.80 35.16 -27.10
N ILE A 264 26.27 33.92 -26.92
CA ILE A 264 27.63 33.46 -27.19
C ILE A 264 27.67 32.32 -28.22
N ASP A 265 28.80 32.19 -28.90
CA ASP A 265 29.16 30.96 -29.60
C ASP A 265 29.67 29.86 -28.65
N THR A 266 30.08 28.72 -29.20
CA THR A 266 30.60 27.58 -28.42
C THR A 266 32.00 27.81 -27.82
N GLU A 267 32.56 29.00 -27.98
CA GLU A 267 33.88 29.41 -27.50
C GLU A 267 33.80 30.55 -26.47
N GLY A 268 32.59 30.93 -26.02
CA GLY A 268 32.33 31.98 -25.03
C GLY A 268 32.23 33.40 -25.61
N CYS A 269 32.29 33.55 -26.93
CA CYS A 269 32.44 34.84 -27.58
C CYS A 269 31.09 35.41 -28.08
N ALA A 270 30.82 36.67 -27.73
CA ALA A 270 29.53 37.33 -27.99
C ALA A 270 29.22 37.53 -29.49
N LEU A 271 27.95 37.34 -29.85
CA LEU A 271 27.47 37.33 -31.24
C LEU A 271 27.19 38.74 -31.84
N ASP A 272 27.21 38.76 -33.17
CA ASP A 272 26.73 39.83 -34.08
C ASP A 272 25.91 39.12 -35.17
N SER A 273 24.59 39.12 -35.00
CA SER A 273 23.67 38.25 -35.74
C SER A 273 23.32 38.79 -37.12
N ASP A 274 22.96 40.07 -37.22
CA ASP A 274 22.49 40.70 -38.48
C ASP A 274 23.58 41.40 -39.30
N LYS A 275 24.74 41.72 -38.69
CA LYS A 275 25.89 42.43 -39.27
C LYS A 275 25.60 43.87 -39.70
N ASP A 276 24.83 44.61 -38.92
CA ASP A 276 24.79 46.06 -38.98
C ASP A 276 26.11 46.71 -38.49
N GLY A 277 26.78 46.07 -37.52
CA GLY A 277 28.03 46.50 -36.88
C GLY A 277 27.99 46.64 -35.34
N VAL A 278 26.88 46.27 -34.68
CA VAL A 278 26.71 46.27 -33.23
C VAL A 278 26.47 44.85 -32.73
N TYR A 279 27.26 44.37 -31.77
CA TYR A 279 27.05 43.05 -31.15
C TYR A 279 25.69 42.96 -30.46
N ASP A 280 25.07 41.77 -30.50
CA ASP A 280 23.70 41.49 -30.03
C ASP A 280 23.45 41.95 -28.57
N TYR A 281 24.47 41.86 -27.70
CA TYR A 281 24.40 42.31 -26.30
C TYR A 281 24.43 43.84 -26.10
N ARG A 282 24.50 44.61 -27.19
CA ARG A 282 24.56 46.09 -27.22
C ARG A 282 23.65 46.72 -28.26
N ASP A 283 23.21 45.94 -29.24
CA ASP A 283 22.20 46.31 -30.20
C ASP A 283 20.83 46.45 -29.51
N ALA A 284 20.06 47.45 -29.95
CA ALA A 284 18.70 47.72 -29.48
C ALA A 284 17.64 47.46 -30.56
N CYS A 285 18.05 47.13 -31.79
CA CYS A 285 17.17 46.86 -32.93
C CYS A 285 17.65 45.65 -33.78
N PRO A 286 17.80 44.44 -33.18
CA PRO A 286 18.31 43.26 -33.88
C PRO A 286 17.41 42.76 -35.00
N GLY A 287 18.06 42.35 -36.08
CA GLY A 287 17.42 42.05 -37.38
C GLY A 287 17.47 43.22 -38.36
N THR A 288 18.21 44.29 -38.05
CA THR A 288 18.41 45.42 -38.95
C THR A 288 19.24 45.00 -40.15
N PRO A 289 18.79 45.23 -41.41
CA PRO A 289 19.47 44.64 -42.57
C PRO A 289 20.92 45.13 -42.73
N GLY A 290 21.89 44.25 -42.50
CA GLY A 290 23.33 44.59 -42.49
C GLY A 290 23.78 45.51 -43.63
N GLY A 291 24.20 46.73 -43.26
CA GLY A 291 24.50 47.83 -44.18
C GLY A 291 23.40 48.92 -44.30
N ALA A 292 22.30 48.80 -43.57
CA ALA A 292 21.34 49.88 -43.37
C ALA A 292 21.94 51.04 -42.55
N PRO A 293 21.43 52.29 -42.65
CA PRO A 293 21.87 53.40 -41.82
C PRO A 293 21.28 53.28 -40.40
N VAL A 294 22.15 53.07 -39.42
CA VAL A 294 21.81 52.86 -38.00
C VAL A 294 22.39 53.92 -37.06
N ASP A 295 21.87 54.00 -35.83
CA ASP A 295 22.45 54.79 -34.74
C ASP A 295 23.54 54.01 -33.94
N GLU A 296 24.01 54.55 -32.81
CA GLU A 296 25.02 53.90 -31.96
C GLU A 296 24.52 52.62 -31.23
N LYS A 297 23.29 52.16 -31.52
CA LYS A 297 22.62 50.99 -30.97
C LYS A 297 21.91 50.14 -32.04
N GLY A 298 22.32 50.27 -33.30
CA GLY A 298 21.77 49.49 -34.42
C GLY A 298 20.37 49.89 -34.92
N CYS A 299 19.79 50.99 -34.42
CA CYS A 299 18.40 51.31 -34.74
C CYS A 299 18.20 52.06 -36.07
N PRO A 300 17.30 51.59 -36.95
CA PRO A 300 16.88 52.30 -38.16
C PRO A 300 15.93 53.46 -37.83
N MET A 301 15.74 54.37 -38.80
CA MET A 301 15.02 55.64 -38.61
C MET A 301 13.51 55.55 -38.93
N ASP A 302 12.75 56.34 -38.17
CA ASP A 302 11.29 56.50 -38.20
C ASP A 302 10.99 57.98 -37.85
N GLN A 303 10.28 58.68 -38.75
CA GLN A 303 10.05 60.12 -38.70
C GLN A 303 8.72 60.55 -38.07
N ASP A 304 7.60 59.86 -38.33
CA ASP A 304 6.27 60.22 -37.78
C ASP A 304 5.87 59.41 -36.53
N LYS A 305 6.49 58.23 -36.36
CA LYS A 305 6.47 57.37 -35.16
C LYS A 305 5.23 56.54 -34.97
N ASP A 306 4.58 56.13 -36.06
CA ASP A 306 3.49 55.16 -36.01
C ASP A 306 3.96 53.71 -35.73
N GLY A 307 5.27 53.46 -35.87
CA GLY A 307 5.91 52.16 -35.67
C GLY A 307 6.39 51.49 -36.96
N VAL A 308 6.14 52.08 -38.13
CA VAL A 308 6.63 51.59 -39.42
C VAL A 308 7.79 52.48 -39.91
N TYR A 309 9.00 51.91 -40.02
CA TYR A 309 10.21 52.65 -40.35
C TYR A 309 10.16 53.39 -41.71
N ASP A 310 10.91 54.49 -41.83
CA ASP A 310 10.96 55.44 -42.98
C ASP A 310 11.15 54.79 -44.37
N HIS A 311 11.67 53.56 -44.41
CA HIS A 311 11.98 52.81 -45.62
C HIS A 311 10.95 51.74 -46.00
N LEU A 312 9.93 51.54 -45.15
CA LEU A 312 8.84 50.56 -45.31
C LEU A 312 7.46 51.21 -45.32
N ASP A 313 7.30 52.35 -44.63
CA ASP A 313 6.01 53.01 -44.45
C ASP A 313 5.34 53.49 -45.77
N ARG A 314 4.01 53.59 -45.70
CA ARG A 314 3.09 54.01 -46.75
C ARG A 314 2.09 55.08 -46.27
N CYS A 315 2.06 55.41 -44.98
CA CYS A 315 1.10 56.28 -44.31
C CYS A 315 1.79 57.29 -43.33
N PRO A 316 2.72 58.15 -43.81
CA PRO A 316 3.68 58.92 -42.98
C PRO A 316 3.09 60.21 -42.35
N ASP A 317 1.85 60.13 -41.89
CA ASP A 317 1.12 61.16 -41.14
C ASP A 317 0.27 60.49 -40.01
N THR A 318 0.63 59.27 -39.59
CA THR A 318 -0.21 58.44 -38.71
C THR A 318 0.05 58.77 -37.23
N PRO A 319 -0.98 58.80 -36.34
CA PRO A 319 -0.75 59.14 -34.95
C PRO A 319 0.09 58.08 -34.23
N SER A 320 1.20 58.49 -33.60
CA SER A 320 2.18 57.60 -32.93
C SER A 320 1.65 56.65 -31.85
N ASP A 321 0.41 56.85 -31.42
CA ASP A 321 -0.24 56.13 -30.33
C ASP A 321 -1.37 55.22 -30.86
N ALA A 322 -1.49 55.06 -32.19
CA ALA A 322 -2.50 54.26 -32.88
C ALA A 322 -1.93 52.86 -33.23
N PRO A 323 -2.56 51.74 -32.81
CA PRO A 323 -2.05 50.40 -33.11
C PRO A 323 -2.34 49.98 -34.56
N VAL A 324 -1.30 49.82 -35.39
CA VAL A 324 -1.39 49.75 -36.86
C VAL A 324 -0.98 48.41 -37.48
N ASP A 325 -1.44 48.16 -38.72
CA ASP A 325 -0.98 47.09 -39.60
C ASP A 325 0.43 47.34 -40.14
N GLU A 326 0.96 46.37 -40.88
CA GLU A 326 2.29 46.37 -41.51
C GLU A 326 2.55 47.52 -42.52
N LYS A 327 1.62 48.48 -42.63
CA LYS A 327 1.58 49.63 -43.57
C LYS A 327 0.96 50.90 -42.94
N GLY A 328 0.64 50.93 -41.64
CA GLY A 328 0.10 52.09 -40.92
C GLY A 328 -1.42 52.16 -40.67
N CYS A 329 -2.18 51.05 -40.53
CA CYS A 329 -3.67 51.08 -40.39
C CYS A 329 -4.31 50.20 -39.27
N LEU A 330 -5.31 50.70 -38.51
CA LEU A 330 -5.97 50.09 -37.32
C LEU A 330 -6.76 48.75 -37.52
N MET A 331 -6.94 47.94 -36.44
CA MET A 331 -7.60 46.59 -36.43
C MET A 331 -8.58 46.28 -35.26
N ASP A 332 -9.36 45.19 -35.39
CA ASP A 332 -10.36 44.56 -34.47
C ASP A 332 -10.56 43.07 -34.90
N GLN A 333 -10.49 42.06 -34.01
CA GLN A 333 -10.30 40.64 -34.40
C GLN A 333 -11.39 39.61 -34.00
N ASP A 334 -11.92 39.58 -32.76
CA ASP A 334 -12.82 38.48 -32.31
C ASP A 334 -14.32 38.80 -32.40
N GLU A 335 -14.67 40.04 -32.75
CA GLU A 335 -16.02 40.61 -32.86
C GLU A 335 -16.84 40.62 -31.54
N ASP A 336 -16.23 40.53 -30.35
CA ASP A 336 -16.94 40.70 -29.06
C ASP A 336 -17.42 42.15 -28.83
N GLY A 337 -16.67 43.12 -29.36
CA GLY A 337 -16.95 44.55 -29.29
C GLY A 337 -15.86 45.41 -28.65
N VAL A 338 -14.73 44.83 -28.23
CA VAL A 338 -13.57 45.54 -27.68
C VAL A 338 -12.34 45.35 -28.59
N TYR A 339 -11.86 46.44 -29.20
CA TYR A 339 -10.63 46.44 -30.02
C TYR A 339 -9.46 45.72 -29.33
N ASP A 340 -8.71 44.91 -30.08
CA ASP A 340 -7.65 44.00 -29.62
C ASP A 340 -6.68 44.56 -28.57
N HIS A 341 -6.34 45.84 -28.67
CA HIS A 341 -5.43 46.54 -27.74
C HIS A 341 -6.05 46.92 -26.37
N LEU A 342 -7.34 46.62 -26.16
CA LEU A 342 -8.10 46.94 -24.94
C LEU A 342 -8.72 45.70 -24.27
N ASP A 343 -8.86 44.57 -24.98
CA ASP A 343 -9.40 43.35 -24.39
C ASP A 343 -8.34 42.55 -23.61
N GLN A 344 -8.77 41.57 -22.78
CA GLN A 344 -7.86 40.72 -21.99
C GLN A 344 -8.15 39.22 -22.08
N CYS A 345 -9.22 38.81 -22.77
CA CYS A 345 -9.46 37.42 -23.16
C CYS A 345 -9.87 37.37 -24.65
N PRO A 346 -8.93 37.62 -25.58
CA PRO A 346 -9.17 37.82 -27.03
C PRO A 346 -9.51 36.54 -27.83
N ASP A 347 -9.80 35.44 -27.13
CA ASP A 347 -10.35 34.20 -27.67
C ASP A 347 -11.70 33.89 -26.99
N THR A 348 -12.39 34.91 -26.45
CA THR A 348 -13.64 34.73 -25.72
C THR A 348 -14.67 34.12 -26.65
N PRO A 349 -15.27 32.94 -26.34
CA PRO A 349 -16.28 32.35 -27.21
C PRO A 349 -17.47 33.30 -27.31
N ALA A 350 -17.64 33.96 -28.45
CA ALA A 350 -18.54 35.10 -28.60
C ALA A 350 -19.92 34.84 -27.98
N ASN A 351 -20.41 35.80 -27.19
CA ASN A 351 -21.58 35.73 -26.30
C ASN A 351 -21.37 35.03 -24.92
N VAL A 352 -20.16 34.59 -24.57
CA VAL A 352 -19.78 34.39 -23.15
C VAL A 352 -19.81 35.74 -22.41
N LYS A 353 -19.99 35.71 -21.07
CA LYS A 353 -20.09 36.94 -20.27
C LYS A 353 -18.74 37.40 -19.76
N VAL A 354 -18.38 38.59 -20.21
CA VAL A 354 -17.10 39.26 -20.01
C VAL A 354 -17.19 40.32 -18.90
N CYS A 355 -16.05 40.69 -18.33
CA CYS A 355 -15.89 41.95 -17.58
C CYS A 355 -15.53 43.11 -18.55
N GLU A 356 -15.14 44.30 -18.06
CA GLU A 356 -14.77 45.47 -18.91
C GLU A 356 -13.43 45.28 -19.68
N LYS A 357 -13.10 44.02 -19.99
CA LYS A 357 -11.76 43.41 -20.08
C LYS A 357 -11.83 41.98 -20.67
N GLY A 358 -12.90 41.58 -21.35
CA GLY A 358 -13.06 40.24 -21.97
C GLY A 358 -13.26 39.04 -21.04
N CYS A 359 -12.71 39.02 -19.82
CA CYS A 359 -12.50 37.74 -19.16
C CYS A 359 -13.70 37.14 -18.35
N PRO A 360 -13.81 35.78 -18.33
CA PRO A 360 -14.62 35.00 -17.38
C PRO A 360 -14.14 35.04 -15.92
N TYR A 361 -14.77 34.24 -15.04
CA TYR A 361 -14.60 34.25 -13.58
C TYR A 361 -14.11 32.90 -12.99
N ASP A 362 -13.48 33.00 -11.82
CA ASP A 362 -13.02 31.94 -10.89
C ASP A 362 -13.27 32.45 -9.45
N HIS A 363 -13.87 31.62 -8.58
CA HIS A 363 -14.29 32.02 -7.24
C HIS A 363 -13.53 31.36 -6.07
N ASP A 364 -13.23 30.07 -6.12
CA ASP A 364 -12.58 29.36 -4.99
C ASP A 364 -11.05 29.35 -5.08
N LYS A 365 -10.52 29.52 -6.30
CA LYS A 365 -9.10 29.68 -6.66
C LYS A 365 -8.26 28.42 -6.48
N ASP A 366 -8.85 27.25 -6.75
CA ASP A 366 -8.07 26.03 -6.98
C ASP A 366 -7.27 26.08 -8.31
N GLY A 367 -7.71 26.93 -9.25
CA GLY A 367 -7.09 27.18 -10.55
C GLY A 367 -8.01 26.92 -11.76
N VAL A 368 -9.27 26.50 -11.55
CA VAL A 368 -10.22 26.22 -12.64
C VAL A 368 -11.36 27.26 -12.69
N TYR A 369 -11.61 27.84 -13.87
CA TYR A 369 -12.70 28.82 -14.05
C TYR A 369 -14.09 28.22 -13.79
N ASP A 370 -15.04 29.02 -13.30
CA ASP A 370 -16.40 28.64 -12.86
C ASP A 370 -17.20 27.81 -13.89
N TYR A 371 -16.88 27.94 -15.18
CA TYR A 371 -17.58 27.29 -16.29
C TYR A 371 -16.95 25.95 -16.71
N LEU A 372 -15.84 25.55 -16.08
CA LEU A 372 -15.08 24.32 -16.30
C LEU A 372 -14.87 23.51 -15.01
N ASP A 373 -14.88 24.17 -13.85
CA ASP A 373 -14.75 23.55 -12.52
C ASP A 373 -15.90 22.56 -12.22
N ALA A 374 -15.56 21.44 -11.58
CA ALA A 374 -16.47 20.40 -11.12
C ALA A 374 -16.43 20.14 -9.60
N CYS A 375 -15.50 20.76 -8.87
CA CYS A 375 -15.29 20.60 -7.42
C CYS A 375 -15.31 21.92 -6.62
N PRO A 376 -16.23 22.87 -6.88
CA PRO A 376 -16.20 24.23 -6.31
C PRO A 376 -16.21 24.25 -4.78
N GLY A 377 -15.17 24.82 -4.20
CA GLY A 377 -14.93 24.95 -2.76
C GLY A 377 -13.80 24.07 -2.24
N THR A 378 -12.79 23.75 -3.07
CA THR A 378 -11.63 22.95 -2.67
C THR A 378 -10.89 23.61 -1.49
N PRO A 379 -10.51 22.86 -0.43
CA PRO A 379 -9.78 23.44 0.69
C PRO A 379 -8.39 23.91 0.29
N ALA A 380 -8.08 25.19 0.47
CA ALA A 380 -6.80 25.82 0.08
C ALA A 380 -5.54 25.30 0.82
N GLU A 381 -5.66 24.28 1.69
CA GLU A 381 -4.55 23.51 2.25
C GLU A 381 -4.15 22.30 1.39
N ILE A 382 -4.95 21.98 0.36
CA ILE A 382 -4.66 20.97 -0.66
C ILE A 382 -3.94 21.65 -1.83
N GLU A 383 -2.61 21.59 -1.83
CA GLU A 383 -1.76 22.28 -2.81
C GLU A 383 -1.92 21.80 -4.27
N LYS A 384 -2.67 20.71 -4.53
CA LYS A 384 -2.80 20.09 -5.86
C LYS A 384 -4.16 19.42 -6.07
N VAL A 385 -4.80 19.77 -7.18
CA VAL A 385 -6.02 19.16 -7.71
C VAL A 385 -5.79 18.56 -9.10
N ASP A 386 -6.78 17.83 -9.62
CA ASP A 386 -6.85 17.39 -11.01
C ASP A 386 -7.40 18.48 -11.95
N ALA A 387 -7.53 18.15 -13.24
CA ALA A 387 -7.96 19.08 -14.27
C ALA A 387 -9.47 19.45 -14.23
N ALA A 388 -10.20 19.03 -13.19
CA ALA A 388 -11.59 19.38 -12.93
C ALA A 388 -11.80 19.97 -11.51
N GLY A 389 -10.70 20.34 -10.83
CA GLY A 389 -10.72 20.97 -9.50
C GLY A 389 -10.70 20.00 -8.31
N CYS A 390 -10.55 18.70 -8.55
CA CYS A 390 -10.77 17.70 -7.50
C CYS A 390 -9.45 17.15 -6.89
N PRO A 391 -9.34 16.95 -5.57
CA PRO A 391 -8.17 16.35 -4.92
C PRO A 391 -7.82 14.92 -5.38
N PHE A 392 -6.63 14.43 -5.01
CA PHE A 392 -6.16 13.09 -5.38
C PHE A 392 -6.75 11.96 -4.54
N ASP A 393 -7.06 10.88 -5.26
CA ASP A 393 -7.54 9.57 -4.81
C ASP A 393 -6.74 8.53 -5.62
N THR A 394 -5.79 7.89 -4.94
CA THR A 394 -4.75 7.01 -5.50
C THR A 394 -5.32 5.63 -5.90
N ASP A 395 -6.39 5.20 -5.25
CA ASP A 395 -6.84 3.82 -5.19
C ASP A 395 -8.25 3.64 -5.77
N LYS A 396 -9.13 4.64 -5.53
CA LYS A 396 -10.47 4.91 -6.10
C LYS A 396 -11.70 4.27 -5.46
N ASP A 397 -11.82 4.37 -4.14
CA ASP A 397 -13.03 4.12 -3.36
C ASP A 397 -13.89 5.38 -3.16
N GLY A 398 -13.31 6.57 -3.36
CA GLY A 398 -13.93 7.88 -3.18
C GLY A 398 -13.48 8.65 -1.94
N ILE A 399 -12.49 8.17 -1.19
CA ILE A 399 -11.80 8.90 -0.13
C ILE A 399 -10.47 9.42 -0.67
N TYR A 400 -10.21 10.71 -0.47
CA TYR A 400 -8.98 11.35 -0.95
C TYR A 400 -7.79 11.03 -0.04
N ASP A 401 -6.60 10.79 -0.64
CA ASP A 401 -5.35 10.31 -0.01
C ASP A 401 -4.97 11.01 1.32
N TYR A 402 -5.38 12.28 1.48
CA TYR A 402 -5.02 13.13 2.62
C TYR A 402 -5.97 12.99 3.83
N LEU A 403 -7.20 12.50 3.61
CA LEU A 403 -8.11 12.05 4.66
C LEU A 403 -7.89 10.58 5.00
N ASP A 404 -7.26 9.86 4.08
CA ASP A 404 -7.16 8.43 4.15
C ASP A 404 -6.10 7.96 5.16
N GLN A 405 -6.49 7.04 6.04
CA GLN A 405 -5.53 6.33 6.92
C GLN A 405 -4.78 5.24 6.15
N CYS A 406 -5.22 5.01 4.91
CA CYS A 406 -5.13 3.82 4.13
C CYS A 406 -5.18 4.21 2.61
N ALA A 407 -4.06 4.53 1.94
CA ALA A 407 -4.01 4.80 0.48
C ALA A 407 -3.23 3.77 -0.41
N ASP A 408 -2.96 2.57 0.13
CA ASP A 408 -2.64 1.33 -0.60
C ASP A 408 -3.84 0.36 -0.81
N THR A 409 -4.26 -0.68 0.04
CA THR A 409 -5.29 -1.91 0.26
C THR A 409 -6.42 -2.82 -0.54
N PRO A 410 -6.31 -3.74 -1.58
CA PRO A 410 -7.38 -4.18 -2.55
C PRO A 410 -8.35 -3.29 -3.40
N ALA A 411 -8.12 -3.08 -4.71
CA ALA A 411 -9.04 -2.37 -5.62
C ALA A 411 -10.36 -3.10 -5.81
N ASN A 412 -11.49 -2.40 -5.61
CA ASN A 412 -12.85 -2.95 -5.54
C ASN A 412 -13.11 -3.78 -4.25
N VAL A 413 -12.26 -3.68 -3.22
CA VAL A 413 -12.61 -4.07 -1.83
C VAL A 413 -13.56 -3.01 -1.23
N LYS A 414 -14.20 -3.33 -0.12
CA LYS A 414 -15.02 -2.36 0.63
C LYS A 414 -14.25 -1.82 1.83
N THR A 415 -14.31 -0.51 2.00
CA THR A 415 -13.61 0.28 3.02
C THR A 415 -14.58 0.89 4.03
N ASP A 416 -14.04 1.39 5.16
CA ASP A 416 -14.74 2.21 6.14
C ASP A 416 -14.70 3.70 5.77
N GLU A 417 -15.21 4.58 6.64
CA GLU A 417 -15.20 6.04 6.45
C GLU A 417 -13.77 6.68 6.50
N LYS A 418 -12.71 5.86 6.38
CA LYS A 418 -11.29 6.25 6.44
C LYS A 418 -10.41 5.41 5.49
N GLY A 419 -11.00 4.82 4.44
CA GLY A 419 -10.33 4.02 3.39
C GLY A 419 -9.70 2.70 3.84
N CYS A 420 -9.84 2.32 5.11
CA CYS A 420 -9.34 1.03 5.56
C CYS A 420 -10.38 -0.05 5.24
N PRO A 421 -9.98 -1.20 4.65
CA PRO A 421 -10.94 -2.25 4.32
C PRO A 421 -11.62 -2.80 5.56
N LEU A 422 -12.83 -3.29 5.36
CA LEU A 422 -13.67 -3.80 6.44
C LEU A 422 -13.11 -5.11 7.02
N ASP A 423 -13.17 -5.18 8.36
CA ASP A 423 -12.91 -6.32 9.23
C ASP A 423 -14.12 -6.36 10.17
N HIS A 424 -15.17 -7.09 9.77
CA HIS A 424 -16.50 -6.98 10.41
C HIS A 424 -16.60 -7.61 11.79
N ASP A 425 -15.71 -8.55 12.14
CA ASP A 425 -15.73 -9.25 13.44
C ASP A 425 -14.54 -8.90 14.35
N GLY A 426 -13.48 -8.30 13.80
CA GLY A 426 -12.37 -7.73 14.53
C GLY A 426 -11.28 -8.74 14.90
N ASP A 427 -11.15 -9.85 14.17
CA ASP A 427 -10.10 -10.84 14.44
C ASP A 427 -8.70 -10.40 13.96
N GLY A 428 -8.63 -9.43 13.04
CA GLY A 428 -7.41 -8.89 12.43
C GLY A 428 -7.15 -9.32 10.99
N VAL A 429 -8.06 -10.09 10.37
CA VAL A 429 -8.08 -10.45 8.94
C VAL A 429 -9.34 -9.86 8.28
N TYR A 430 -9.11 -8.99 7.31
CA TYR A 430 -10.16 -8.24 6.60
C TYR A 430 -11.04 -9.16 5.74
N ASP A 431 -12.33 -8.82 5.56
CA ASP A 431 -13.36 -9.73 4.98
C ASP A 431 -12.99 -10.31 3.60
N TYR A 432 -12.16 -9.61 2.83
CA TYR A 432 -11.75 -9.99 1.47
C TYR A 432 -10.57 -11.00 1.44
N MET A 433 -9.97 -11.27 2.60
CA MET A 433 -8.91 -12.26 2.82
C MET A 433 -9.32 -13.36 3.82
N ASP A 434 -10.33 -13.08 4.64
CA ASP A 434 -10.91 -14.00 5.61
C ASP A 434 -11.75 -15.11 4.94
N ALA A 435 -11.54 -16.35 5.40
CA ALA A 435 -12.24 -17.56 4.96
C ALA A 435 -13.28 -18.07 5.98
N CYS A 436 -13.33 -17.48 7.18
CA CYS A 436 -14.23 -17.80 8.28
C CYS A 436 -15.11 -16.62 8.81
N PRO A 437 -15.79 -15.80 7.96
CA PRO A 437 -16.52 -14.61 8.40
C PRO A 437 -17.47 -14.78 9.59
N GLY A 438 -17.29 -13.92 10.59
CA GLY A 438 -18.02 -13.95 11.85
C GLY A 438 -17.27 -14.65 12.98
N THR A 439 -15.93 -14.66 12.95
CA THR A 439 -15.07 -15.15 14.03
C THR A 439 -15.43 -14.42 15.34
N PRO A 440 -15.93 -15.12 16.37
CA PRO A 440 -16.34 -14.44 17.59
C PRO A 440 -15.10 -14.11 18.42
N ALA A 441 -14.91 -12.85 18.81
CA ALA A 441 -13.72 -12.34 19.54
C ALA A 441 -13.22 -13.18 20.75
N GLN A 442 -14.07 -14.02 21.34
CA GLN A 442 -13.69 -15.05 22.33
C GLN A 442 -12.70 -16.11 21.80
N ALA A 443 -12.54 -16.26 20.48
CA ALA A 443 -11.53 -17.08 19.81
C ALA A 443 -10.09 -16.61 20.12
N ARG A 444 -9.91 -15.32 20.47
CA ARG A 444 -8.65 -14.63 20.82
C ARG A 444 -7.58 -14.54 19.73
N LYS A 445 -7.46 -15.54 18.85
CA LYS A 445 -6.51 -15.61 17.75
C LYS A 445 -7.04 -16.52 16.66
N VAL A 446 -6.76 -16.12 15.42
CA VAL A 446 -6.98 -16.88 14.21
C VAL A 446 -5.65 -17.24 13.54
N ASP A 447 -5.73 -18.09 12.52
CA ASP A 447 -4.63 -18.41 11.62
C ASP A 447 -4.36 -17.27 10.62
N ALA A 448 -3.87 -17.59 9.43
CA ALA A 448 -3.52 -16.60 8.42
C ALA A 448 -4.70 -16.28 7.48
N GLU A 449 -5.81 -17.00 7.64
CA GLU A 449 -6.97 -17.02 6.77
C GLU A 449 -8.27 -16.64 7.52
N GLY A 450 -8.15 -15.99 8.70
CA GLY A 450 -9.28 -15.58 9.55
C GLY A 450 -9.96 -16.74 10.31
N CYS A 451 -9.43 -17.95 10.22
CA CYS A 451 -10.05 -19.11 10.83
C CYS A 451 -9.56 -19.37 12.27
N PRO A 452 -10.46 -19.60 13.24
CA PRO A 452 -10.07 -19.98 14.59
C PRO A 452 -9.34 -21.34 14.60
N PHE A 453 -8.36 -21.48 15.49
CA PHE A 453 -7.59 -22.73 15.60
C PHE A 453 -8.47 -23.91 16.06
N ASP A 454 -8.26 -25.06 15.41
CA ASP A 454 -8.68 -26.39 15.83
C ASP A 454 -7.41 -27.27 15.90
N ALA A 455 -6.93 -27.51 17.13
CA ALA A 455 -5.62 -28.10 17.39
C ALA A 455 -5.57 -29.63 17.24
N ASP A 456 -6.67 -30.36 17.47
CA ASP A 456 -6.74 -31.82 17.34
C ASP A 456 -7.55 -32.30 16.12
N LYS A 457 -8.28 -31.39 15.47
CA LYS A 457 -9.02 -31.54 14.22
C LYS A 457 -10.31 -32.35 14.36
N ASP A 458 -10.93 -32.29 15.54
CA ASP A 458 -12.23 -32.92 15.79
C ASP A 458 -13.40 -32.18 15.09
N GLY A 459 -13.23 -30.90 14.75
CA GLY A 459 -14.25 -30.03 14.15
C GLY A 459 -14.89 -29.04 15.12
N VAL A 460 -14.39 -28.91 16.35
CA VAL A 460 -14.77 -27.89 17.33
C VAL A 460 -13.55 -27.06 17.72
N TYR A 461 -13.54 -25.79 17.32
CA TYR A 461 -12.44 -24.86 17.58
C TYR A 461 -12.04 -24.76 19.07
N ASP A 462 -10.74 -24.52 19.31
CA ASP A 462 -10.06 -24.49 20.62
C ASP A 462 -10.76 -23.63 21.71
N TYR A 463 -11.53 -22.62 21.30
CA TYR A 463 -12.23 -21.70 22.20
C TYR A 463 -13.63 -22.18 22.64
N LEU A 464 -14.19 -23.19 21.98
CA LEU A 464 -15.44 -23.87 22.37
C LEU A 464 -15.18 -25.25 22.99
N ASP A 465 -14.07 -25.90 22.62
CA ASP A 465 -13.71 -27.22 23.13
C ASP A 465 -13.46 -27.25 24.66
N GLN A 466 -13.92 -28.33 25.29
CA GLN A 466 -13.80 -28.61 26.73
C GLN A 466 -13.12 -29.97 26.97
N CYS A 467 -12.75 -30.68 25.89
CA CYS A 467 -12.22 -32.03 25.84
C CYS A 467 -10.99 -32.21 24.91
N PRO A 468 -9.92 -31.38 25.00
CA PRO A 468 -8.81 -31.45 24.04
C PRO A 468 -8.15 -32.83 23.94
N GLY A 469 -7.81 -33.24 22.71
CA GLY A 469 -7.34 -34.57 22.35
C GLY A 469 -8.46 -35.51 21.91
N THR A 470 -9.59 -35.00 21.41
CA THR A 470 -10.62 -35.82 20.78
C THR A 470 -10.14 -36.28 19.39
N PRO A 471 -10.40 -37.55 19.00
CA PRO A 471 -9.96 -38.03 17.69
C PRO A 471 -10.62 -37.28 16.52
N PRO A 472 -9.86 -36.82 15.51
CA PRO A 472 -10.45 -36.33 14.28
C PRO A 472 -11.29 -37.44 13.64
N ASN A 473 -12.44 -37.04 13.08
CA ASN A 473 -13.47 -37.94 12.51
C ASN A 473 -14.11 -38.92 13.54
N ALA A 474 -14.15 -38.59 14.83
CA ALA A 474 -14.84 -39.41 15.84
C ALA A 474 -16.39 -39.49 15.68
N GLY A 475 -16.95 -38.72 14.75
CA GLY A 475 -18.32 -38.80 14.24
C GLY A 475 -19.40 -38.27 15.19
N ARG A 476 -19.48 -38.80 16.42
CA ARG A 476 -20.44 -38.37 17.45
C ARG A 476 -19.79 -37.40 18.43
N ILE A 477 -19.30 -36.27 17.94
CA ILE A 477 -18.80 -35.17 18.77
C ILE A 477 -19.99 -34.28 19.18
N ASN A 478 -19.90 -33.58 20.31
CA ASN A 478 -20.93 -32.65 20.77
C ASN A 478 -20.47 -31.19 20.67
N GLU A 479 -21.34 -30.24 21.00
CA GLU A 479 -21.13 -28.77 21.00
C GLU A 479 -19.96 -28.25 21.88
N LYS A 480 -19.09 -29.14 22.41
CA LYS A 480 -18.01 -28.87 23.36
C LYS A 480 -16.73 -29.69 23.06
N GLY A 481 -16.58 -30.21 21.84
CA GLY A 481 -15.48 -31.11 21.43
C GLY A 481 -15.42 -32.45 22.19
N CYS A 482 -16.48 -32.80 22.94
CA CYS A 482 -16.48 -34.00 23.77
C CYS A 482 -17.13 -35.19 23.04
N TRP A 483 -16.33 -36.22 22.74
CA TRP A 483 -16.79 -37.46 22.09
C TRP A 483 -17.93 -38.16 22.87
N SER A 484 -19.10 -38.24 22.25
CA SER A 484 -20.37 -38.68 22.84
C SER A 484 -20.65 -40.17 22.59
N ILE A 485 -19.99 -41.03 23.37
CA ILE A 485 -20.15 -42.48 23.28
C ILE A 485 -21.41 -42.93 24.04
N SER A 486 -22.25 -43.74 23.37
CA SER A 486 -23.49 -44.27 23.96
C SER A 486 -23.22 -45.22 25.14
N PRO A 487 -23.83 -45.03 26.33
CA PRO A 487 -23.60 -45.91 27.47
C PRO A 487 -24.03 -47.36 27.22
N ILE A 488 -23.16 -48.30 27.53
CA ILE A 488 -23.40 -49.73 27.35
C ILE A 488 -24.16 -50.25 28.57
N PHE A 489 -25.42 -50.66 28.40
CA PHE A 489 -26.28 -51.11 29.50
C PHE A 489 -26.17 -52.62 29.75
N PHE A 490 -26.28 -53.01 31.03
CA PHE A 490 -26.14 -54.40 31.47
C PHE A 490 -27.38 -54.87 32.25
N ASP A 491 -27.75 -56.14 32.03
CA ASP A 491 -28.78 -56.80 32.82
C ASP A 491 -28.41 -56.86 34.32
N TYR A 492 -29.40 -57.13 35.18
CA TYR A 492 -29.20 -57.23 36.62
C TYR A 492 -28.19 -58.33 36.98
N LYS A 493 -27.21 -58.00 37.83
CA LYS A 493 -26.07 -58.85 38.28
C LYS A 493 -25.12 -59.40 37.19
N LYS A 494 -25.40 -59.24 35.89
CA LYS A 494 -24.55 -59.70 34.78
C LYS A 494 -23.39 -58.75 34.46
N ALA A 495 -22.39 -59.26 33.75
CA ALA A 495 -21.26 -58.48 33.21
C ALA A 495 -21.03 -58.69 31.70
N ASP A 496 -21.85 -59.51 31.06
CA ASP A 496 -21.81 -59.87 29.65
C ASP A 496 -22.29 -58.69 28.79
N ILE A 497 -21.57 -58.36 27.71
CA ILE A 497 -21.94 -57.26 26.81
C ILE A 497 -23.07 -57.74 25.90
N LYS A 498 -24.15 -56.95 25.85
CA LYS A 498 -25.31 -57.22 25.02
C LYS A 498 -25.06 -56.81 23.56
N THR A 499 -25.79 -57.39 22.61
CA THR A 499 -25.63 -57.14 21.16
C THR A 499 -25.65 -55.66 20.79
N GLU A 500 -26.50 -54.87 21.46
CA GLU A 500 -26.61 -53.42 21.27
C GLU A 500 -25.33 -52.69 21.68
N GLY A 501 -24.65 -53.17 22.72
CA GLY A 501 -23.36 -52.67 23.18
C GLY A 501 -22.20 -53.02 22.25
N LEU A 502 -22.25 -54.18 21.57
CA LEU A 502 -21.25 -54.56 20.57
C LEU A 502 -21.25 -53.59 19.38
N GLY A 503 -22.42 -53.10 18.96
CA GLY A 503 -22.52 -52.07 17.92
C GLY A 503 -21.74 -50.80 18.28
N VAL A 504 -21.93 -50.28 19.49
CA VAL A 504 -21.22 -49.10 20.01
C VAL A 504 -19.70 -49.34 20.07
N LEU A 505 -19.27 -50.51 20.53
CA LEU A 505 -17.84 -50.83 20.62
C LEU A 505 -17.18 -50.96 19.25
N ASN A 506 -17.91 -51.41 18.22
CA ASN A 506 -17.40 -51.43 16.84
C ASN A 506 -17.20 -50.04 16.24
N GLU A 507 -18.06 -49.06 16.58
CA GLU A 507 -17.85 -47.65 16.21
C GLU A 507 -16.60 -47.10 16.90
N VAL A 508 -16.51 -47.22 18.23
CA VAL A 508 -15.38 -46.76 19.05
C VAL A 508 -14.06 -47.38 18.62
N GLY A 509 -14.05 -48.69 18.35
CA GLY A 509 -12.83 -49.41 17.99
C GLY A 509 -12.22 -48.95 16.66
N LYS A 510 -13.04 -48.71 15.64
CA LYS A 510 -12.58 -48.18 14.34
C LYS A 510 -11.88 -46.83 14.49
N ILE A 511 -12.48 -45.92 15.26
CA ILE A 511 -11.96 -44.56 15.49
C ILE A 511 -10.61 -44.60 16.24
N LEU A 512 -10.43 -45.55 17.16
CA LEU A 512 -9.16 -45.75 17.87
C LEU A 512 -8.07 -46.42 17.01
N VAL A 513 -8.45 -47.21 15.99
CA VAL A 513 -7.50 -47.76 15.00
C VAL A 513 -7.00 -46.67 14.05
N THR A 514 -7.88 -45.79 13.55
CA THR A 514 -7.47 -44.68 12.65
C THR A 514 -6.69 -43.59 13.36
N ASN A 515 -6.89 -43.40 14.68
CA ASN A 515 -6.26 -42.36 15.48
C ASN A 515 -5.33 -42.97 16.54
N PRO A 516 -4.08 -43.35 16.21
CA PRO A 516 -3.21 -44.16 17.07
C PRO A 516 -2.72 -43.47 18.35
N SER A 517 -2.76 -42.12 18.39
CA SER A 517 -2.37 -41.31 19.56
C SER A 517 -3.36 -41.36 20.73
N VAL A 518 -4.66 -41.49 20.43
CA VAL A 518 -5.75 -41.29 21.40
C VAL A 518 -5.81 -42.43 22.43
N LYS A 519 -6.12 -42.09 23.68
CA LYS A 519 -6.28 -43.02 24.81
C LYS A 519 -7.68 -42.87 25.41
N VAL A 520 -8.20 -43.93 26.03
CA VAL A 520 -9.55 -43.95 26.61
C VAL A 520 -9.61 -44.57 28.01
N THR A 521 -10.57 -44.11 28.81
CA THR A 521 -10.90 -44.63 30.14
C THR A 521 -12.32 -45.18 30.16
N VAL A 522 -12.47 -46.41 30.65
CA VAL A 522 -13.75 -47.14 30.74
C VAL A 522 -14.31 -47.04 32.17
N PHE A 523 -15.36 -46.25 32.36
CA PHE A 523 -16.02 -46.01 33.65
C PHE A 523 -17.20 -46.97 33.86
N ALA A 524 -17.11 -47.87 34.84
CA ALA A 524 -18.09 -48.94 35.06
C ALA A 524 -18.96 -48.72 36.31
N TYR A 525 -20.28 -48.84 36.17
CA TYR A 525 -21.28 -48.56 37.20
C TYR A 525 -22.25 -49.73 37.46
N THR A 526 -22.91 -49.69 38.61
CA THR A 526 -23.98 -50.61 39.02
C THR A 526 -25.24 -49.83 39.42
N ASP A 527 -26.33 -50.55 39.69
CA ASP A 527 -27.39 -50.01 40.54
C ASP A 527 -26.98 -50.08 42.02
N GLY A 528 -27.83 -49.52 42.89
CA GLY A 528 -27.61 -49.47 44.34
C GLY A 528 -27.97 -50.74 45.11
N VAL A 529 -28.23 -51.87 44.44
CA VAL A 529 -28.65 -53.11 45.12
C VAL A 529 -27.43 -53.92 45.57
N GLY A 530 -27.37 -54.26 46.85
CA GLY A 530 -26.26 -55.02 47.44
C GLY A 530 -25.08 -54.16 47.92
N SER A 531 -24.08 -54.80 48.53
CA SER A 531 -23.00 -54.09 49.22
C SER A 531 -22.04 -53.39 48.27
N SER A 532 -21.44 -52.29 48.75
CA SER A 532 -20.45 -51.50 48.00
C SER A 532 -19.29 -52.36 47.46
N ALA A 533 -18.75 -53.27 48.29
CA ALA A 533 -17.67 -54.17 47.90
C ALA A 533 -18.08 -55.22 46.84
N TYR A 534 -19.34 -55.67 46.81
CA TYR A 534 -19.85 -56.50 45.72
C TYR A 534 -19.95 -55.69 44.42
N ASN A 535 -20.57 -54.50 44.50
CA ASN A 535 -20.81 -53.65 43.33
C ASN A 535 -19.51 -53.10 42.71
N ALA A 536 -18.47 -52.83 43.50
CA ALA A 536 -17.14 -52.51 42.98
C ALA A 536 -16.52 -53.67 42.18
N ARG A 537 -16.64 -54.92 42.64
CA ARG A 537 -16.14 -56.08 41.89
C ARG A 537 -16.94 -56.33 40.60
N LEU A 538 -18.26 -56.15 40.64
CA LEU A 538 -19.12 -56.28 39.46
C LEU A 538 -18.82 -55.19 38.41
N ALA A 539 -18.61 -53.95 38.85
CA ALA A 539 -18.16 -52.86 37.99
C ALA A 539 -16.81 -53.18 37.32
N LYS A 540 -15.79 -53.61 38.08
CA LYS A 540 -14.50 -54.01 37.48
C LYS A 540 -14.64 -55.11 36.42
N LYS A 541 -15.51 -56.12 36.63
CA LYS A 541 -15.77 -57.16 35.62
C LYS A 541 -16.37 -56.60 34.32
N ARG A 542 -17.32 -55.66 34.40
CA ARG A 542 -17.92 -54.98 33.23
C ARG A 542 -16.89 -54.15 32.46
N GLY A 543 -16.02 -53.44 33.17
CA GLY A 543 -14.94 -52.66 32.57
C GLY A 543 -13.90 -53.53 31.85
N LEU A 544 -13.56 -54.70 32.41
CA LEU A 544 -12.67 -55.67 31.76
C LEU A 544 -13.27 -56.20 30.45
N ALA A 545 -14.50 -56.72 30.47
CA ALA A 545 -15.15 -57.23 29.26
C ALA A 545 -15.19 -56.21 28.10
N VAL A 546 -15.37 -54.92 28.42
CA VAL A 546 -15.32 -53.82 27.44
C VAL A 546 -13.90 -53.54 26.94
N LYS A 547 -12.88 -53.59 27.81
CA LYS A 547 -11.48 -53.47 27.40
C LYS A 547 -11.07 -54.63 26.50
N ASP A 548 -11.30 -55.87 26.94
CA ASP A 548 -10.87 -57.09 26.25
C ASP A 548 -11.43 -57.15 24.81
N TYR A 549 -12.67 -56.68 24.61
CA TYR A 549 -13.27 -56.52 23.29
C TYR A 549 -12.51 -55.53 22.39
N LEU A 550 -12.14 -54.36 22.92
CA LEU A 550 -11.38 -53.34 22.19
C LEU A 550 -9.95 -53.82 21.86
N LEU A 551 -9.29 -54.58 22.76
CA LEU A 551 -7.99 -55.20 22.46
C LEU A 551 -8.13 -56.21 21.31
N GLY A 552 -9.22 -56.98 21.28
CA GLY A 552 -9.56 -57.90 20.19
C GLY A 552 -9.79 -57.21 18.83
N MET A 553 -9.99 -55.88 18.80
CA MET A 553 -10.03 -55.07 17.58
C MET A 553 -8.66 -54.54 17.14
N GLY A 554 -7.57 -54.95 17.81
CA GLY A 554 -6.19 -54.53 17.49
C GLY A 554 -5.72 -53.26 18.19
N ILE A 555 -6.37 -52.87 19.29
CA ILE A 555 -5.99 -51.67 20.06
C ILE A 555 -4.96 -52.03 21.14
N GLU A 556 -3.83 -51.34 21.14
CA GLU A 556 -2.77 -51.41 22.16
C GLU A 556 -3.30 -51.36 23.60
N GLU A 557 -2.83 -52.27 24.46
CA GLU A 557 -3.32 -52.35 25.86
C GLU A 557 -3.05 -51.05 26.64
N SER A 558 -1.91 -50.41 26.35
CA SER A 558 -1.48 -49.13 26.92
C SER A 558 -2.45 -47.97 26.67
N ARG A 559 -3.38 -48.10 25.71
CA ARG A 559 -4.36 -47.07 25.33
C ARG A 559 -5.71 -47.22 26.01
N VAL A 560 -5.99 -48.33 26.71
CA VAL A 560 -7.31 -48.61 27.32
C VAL A 560 -7.19 -48.86 28.83
N SER A 561 -7.68 -47.90 29.62
CA SER A 561 -7.71 -47.93 31.09
C SER A 561 -9.13 -48.16 31.65
N ILE A 562 -9.25 -48.56 32.92
CA ILE A 562 -10.54 -48.91 33.55
C ILE A 562 -10.71 -48.22 34.91
N ALA A 563 -11.83 -47.52 35.10
CA ALA A 563 -12.25 -46.90 36.35
C ALA A 563 -13.52 -47.60 36.91
N SER A 564 -13.39 -48.24 38.07
CA SER A 564 -14.50 -48.97 38.70
C SER A 564 -15.27 -48.08 39.69
N MET A 565 -16.42 -47.57 39.27
CA MET A 565 -17.22 -46.61 40.05
C MET A 565 -18.25 -47.28 40.97
N GLY A 566 -18.72 -48.48 40.62
CA GLY A 566 -19.72 -49.21 41.42
C GLY A 566 -21.04 -48.44 41.52
N LEU A 567 -21.55 -48.27 42.74
CA LEU A 567 -22.82 -47.59 43.01
C LEU A 567 -22.73 -46.05 43.11
N LYS A 568 -21.55 -45.45 42.86
CA LYS A 568 -21.37 -43.99 42.86
C LYS A 568 -22.02 -43.34 41.63
N ASN A 569 -22.42 -42.07 41.76
CA ASN A 569 -22.97 -41.22 40.70
C ASN A 569 -24.10 -41.93 39.88
N PRO A 570 -25.23 -42.27 40.53
CA PRO A 570 -26.39 -42.81 39.84
C PRO A 570 -26.98 -41.78 38.86
N ARG A 571 -27.40 -42.25 37.69
CA ARG A 571 -28.07 -41.45 36.65
C ARG A 571 -29.58 -41.35 36.86
N SER A 572 -30.17 -42.22 37.67
CA SER A 572 -31.61 -42.25 37.97
C SER A 572 -31.91 -42.90 39.33
N SER A 573 -33.17 -42.83 39.77
CA SER A 573 -33.60 -43.31 41.09
C SER A 573 -33.52 -44.83 41.23
N ASN A 574 -32.63 -45.30 42.12
CA ASN A 574 -32.48 -46.71 42.47
C ASN A 574 -33.73 -47.34 43.10
N LEU A 575 -34.73 -46.55 43.50
CA LEU A 575 -36.00 -47.04 44.05
C LEU A 575 -36.84 -47.78 42.99
N THR A 576 -36.70 -47.42 41.70
CA THR A 576 -37.45 -48.00 40.58
C THR A 576 -36.58 -48.92 39.73
N GLU A 577 -37.14 -49.99 39.15
CA GLU A 577 -36.34 -50.84 38.24
C GLU A 577 -35.92 -50.11 36.97
N LYS A 578 -36.77 -49.23 36.42
CA LYS A 578 -36.41 -48.36 35.29
C LYS A 578 -35.17 -47.51 35.62
N GLY A 579 -35.12 -46.92 36.82
CA GLY A 579 -33.96 -46.14 37.26
C GLY A 579 -32.71 -47.00 37.55
N ARG A 580 -32.88 -48.20 38.11
CA ARG A 580 -31.77 -49.16 38.28
C ARG A 580 -31.18 -49.63 36.94
N ALA A 581 -32.02 -49.92 35.96
CA ALA A 581 -31.58 -50.24 34.60
C ALA A 581 -30.74 -49.11 33.99
N MET A 582 -31.18 -47.85 34.15
CA MET A 582 -30.42 -46.66 33.72
C MET A 582 -29.11 -46.45 34.49
N ASN A 583 -28.94 -47.05 35.67
CA ASN A 583 -27.70 -46.98 36.47
C ASN A 583 -26.68 -48.08 36.09
N ARG A 584 -27.16 -49.28 35.73
CA ARG A 584 -26.32 -50.44 35.32
C ARG A 584 -25.68 -50.24 33.94
N ARG A 585 -24.61 -49.45 33.88
CA ARG A 585 -23.97 -49.03 32.63
C ARG A 585 -22.44 -49.02 32.68
N VAL A 586 -21.83 -49.00 31.51
CA VAL A 586 -20.45 -48.53 31.28
C VAL A 586 -20.51 -47.25 30.43
N GLU A 587 -19.65 -46.29 30.74
CA GLU A 587 -19.39 -45.08 29.94
C GLU A 587 -17.92 -45.12 29.50
N ILE A 588 -17.62 -44.76 28.26
CA ILE A 588 -16.25 -44.63 27.74
C ILE A 588 -15.99 -43.15 27.49
N ARG A 589 -14.77 -42.67 27.80
CA ARG A 589 -14.34 -41.29 27.62
C ARG A 589 -12.89 -41.25 27.13
N THR A 590 -12.49 -40.18 26.46
CA THR A 590 -11.07 -39.89 26.19
C THR A 590 -10.29 -39.73 27.51
N SER A 591 -9.01 -40.05 27.47
CA SER A 591 -8.07 -39.79 28.57
C SER A 591 -7.23 -38.57 28.22
N ARG A 592 -7.14 -37.62 29.16
CA ARG A 592 -6.11 -36.57 29.18
C ARG A 592 -4.75 -37.15 29.56
#